data_AF-A0AAW7L1M8-F1
#
_entry.id   AF-A0AAW7L1M8-F1
#
_cell.length_a   1.000
_cell.length_b   1.000
_cell.length_c   1.000
_cell.angle_alpha   90.00
_cell.angle_beta   90.00
_cell.angle_gamma   90.00
#
_symmetry.space_group_name_H-M   'P 1'
#
loop_
_entity.id
_entity.type
_entity.pdbx_description
1 polymer ?
#
loop_
_entity_poly.entity_id
_entity_poly.type
_entity_poly.pdbx_seq_one_letter_code
_entity_poly.pdbx_strand_id
1 'polypeptide(L)'
;MTALHRFAQEYLAAQEQILLPSVKCKHMGKTKVRPPKLVKILRGSVESPLDKYKMDVELETSLGRIFIEVKVTAECSDEKVSFLKNNKVPTLEIDLSQFIEQPIEAVIDALHNIEPYSNWIYSWCDDALKNDIEKEVEAERLTAQRALEREVERKKKITKQAIKNLTRNNTIGLPAKELPFTTFIGAREYKLQAKVLNAESWSFNHFNVIIDTNEYILATCQMLSKKGKEGNKLYILFPFRDSALRNFKSVPNSAVLCRLFRKGSYPYKWLSFPEPSPHKLQQAQLKAKQVKRESLEYFESYK
;
A
#
# COMPACT_ATOMS: atom_id res chain seq x y z
N MET A 1 -29.08 44.80 -4.18
CA MET A 1 -28.05 44.99 -5.21
C MET A 1 -27.40 46.34 -5.00
N THR A 2 -26.09 46.40 -4.79
CA THR A 2 -25.34 47.65 -4.56
C THR A 2 -24.81 48.22 -5.88
N ALA A 3 -24.38 49.48 -5.90
CA ALA A 3 -23.72 50.07 -7.06
C ALA A 3 -22.43 49.31 -7.44
N LEU A 4 -21.65 48.88 -6.44
CA LEU A 4 -20.45 48.05 -6.62
C LEU A 4 -20.76 46.70 -7.28
N HIS A 5 -21.84 46.03 -6.84
CA HIS A 5 -22.29 44.77 -7.42
C HIS A 5 -22.59 44.91 -8.91
N ARG A 6 -23.36 45.94 -9.26
CA ARG A 6 -23.73 46.22 -10.66
C ARG A 6 -22.52 46.61 -11.50
N PHE A 7 -21.62 47.43 -10.96
CA PHE A 7 -20.37 47.79 -11.63
C PHE A 7 -19.54 46.54 -11.97
N ALA A 8 -19.34 45.64 -11.00
CA ALA A 8 -18.56 44.42 -11.21
C ALA A 8 -19.19 43.51 -12.28
N GLN A 9 -20.51 43.36 -12.28
CA GLN A 9 -21.23 42.61 -13.31
C GLN A 9 -20.97 43.16 -14.72
N GLU A 10 -21.21 44.45 -14.90
CA GLU A 10 -21.05 45.12 -16.20
C GLU A 10 -19.58 45.09 -16.65
N TYR A 11 -18.64 45.33 -15.73
CA TYR A 11 -17.20 45.29 -16.00
C TYR A 11 -16.74 43.90 -16.47
N LEU A 12 -17.11 42.83 -15.75
CA LEU A 12 -16.72 41.46 -16.09
C LEU A 12 -17.32 41.00 -17.42
N ALA A 13 -18.59 41.35 -17.69
CA ALA A 13 -19.26 40.97 -18.93
C ALA A 13 -18.66 41.68 -20.17
N ALA A 14 -18.04 42.84 -19.99
CA ALA A 14 -17.43 43.62 -21.06
C ALA A 14 -15.98 43.21 -21.39
N GLN A 15 -15.34 42.36 -20.59
CA GLN A 15 -13.95 41.95 -20.82
C GLN A 15 -13.81 41.05 -22.05
N GLU A 16 -12.68 41.16 -22.75
CA GLU A 16 -12.32 40.24 -23.84
C GLU A 16 -11.67 38.95 -23.32
N GLN A 17 -11.09 38.99 -22.12
CA GLN A 17 -10.39 37.89 -21.50
C GLN A 17 -10.57 37.90 -19.97
N ILE A 18 -10.46 36.74 -19.35
CA ILE A 18 -10.48 36.59 -17.89
C ILE A 18 -9.37 35.65 -17.45
N LEU A 19 -8.65 36.03 -16.39
CA LEU A 19 -7.71 35.14 -15.72
C LEU A 19 -8.48 34.28 -14.72
N LEU A 20 -8.77 33.04 -15.10
CA LEU A 20 -9.41 32.08 -14.20
C LEU A 20 -8.43 31.69 -13.07
N PRO A 21 -8.87 31.69 -11.80
CA PRO A 21 -8.03 31.29 -10.67
C PRO A 21 -7.57 29.84 -10.77
N SER A 22 -6.52 29.50 -10.02
CA SER A 22 -6.09 28.12 -9.89
C SER A 22 -7.19 27.20 -9.36
N VAL A 23 -7.14 25.94 -9.78
CA VAL A 23 -8.07 24.90 -9.31
C VAL A 23 -7.28 23.83 -8.59
N LYS A 24 -7.59 23.61 -7.33
CA LYS A 24 -7.00 22.54 -6.52
C LYS A 24 -8.02 21.43 -6.32
N CYS A 25 -7.76 20.28 -6.95
CA CYS A 25 -8.58 19.09 -6.78
C CYS A 25 -7.87 18.08 -5.87
N LYS A 26 -8.58 17.61 -4.84
CA LYS A 26 -8.15 16.48 -4.00
C LYS A 26 -9.11 15.32 -4.23
N HIS A 27 -8.59 14.20 -4.69
CA HIS A 27 -9.38 13.00 -4.98
C HIS A 27 -8.53 11.75 -4.74
N MET A 28 -9.12 10.68 -4.19
CA MET A 28 -8.43 9.41 -3.92
C MET A 28 -7.06 9.54 -3.22
N GLY A 29 -6.91 10.48 -2.28
CA GLY A 29 -5.65 10.72 -1.56
C GLY A 29 -4.56 11.45 -2.37
N LYS A 30 -4.83 11.83 -3.63
CA LYS A 30 -3.94 12.62 -4.48
C LYS A 30 -4.44 14.06 -4.61
N THR A 31 -3.51 14.96 -4.92
CA THR A 31 -3.82 16.37 -5.18
C THR A 31 -3.28 16.76 -6.55
N LYS A 32 -4.11 17.36 -7.40
CA LYS A 32 -3.68 18.04 -8.62
C LYS A 32 -4.08 19.51 -8.57
N VAL A 33 -3.19 20.35 -9.07
CA VAL A 33 -3.41 21.79 -9.19
C VAL A 33 -3.36 22.15 -10.66
N ARG A 34 -4.44 22.77 -11.14
CA ARG A 34 -4.42 23.51 -12.40
C ARG A 34 -4.00 24.94 -12.08
N PRO A 35 -2.91 25.47 -12.66
CA PRO A 35 -2.51 26.85 -12.43
C PRO A 35 -3.55 27.81 -13.02
N PRO A 36 -3.48 29.10 -12.66
CA PRO A 36 -4.33 30.13 -13.25
C PRO A 36 -4.23 30.11 -14.77
N LYS A 37 -5.34 30.42 -15.43
CA LYS A 37 -5.43 30.32 -16.89
C LYS A 37 -6.15 31.52 -17.47
N LEU A 38 -5.45 32.24 -18.34
CA LEU A 38 -6.05 33.30 -19.14
C LEU A 38 -6.92 32.68 -20.24
N VAL A 39 -8.17 33.12 -20.32
CA VAL A 39 -9.17 32.55 -21.21
C VAL A 39 -9.86 33.66 -21.98
N LYS A 40 -10.08 33.44 -23.28
CA LYS A 40 -10.83 34.36 -24.14
C LYS A 40 -12.32 34.29 -23.83
N ILE A 41 -12.94 35.44 -23.67
CA ILE A 41 -14.40 35.62 -23.60
C ILE A 41 -14.91 35.82 -25.02
N LEU A 42 -15.87 35.00 -25.41
CA LEU A 42 -16.57 35.07 -26.69
C LEU A 42 -17.82 35.95 -26.57
N ARG A 43 -18.50 35.86 -25.42
CA ARG A 43 -19.67 36.66 -25.09
C ARG A 43 -19.82 36.77 -23.58
N GLY A 44 -20.15 37.96 -23.09
CA GLY A 44 -20.57 38.19 -21.71
C GLY A 44 -22.03 38.65 -21.64
N SER A 45 -22.72 38.24 -20.60
CA SER A 45 -24.06 38.73 -20.26
C SER A 45 -24.21 38.85 -18.75
N VAL A 46 -24.86 39.93 -18.32
CA VAL A 46 -25.19 40.13 -16.90
C VAL A 46 -26.56 39.54 -16.61
N GLU A 47 -26.79 39.16 -15.35
CA GLU A 47 -28.13 38.84 -14.87
C GLU A 47 -28.79 37.70 -15.69
N SER A 48 -27.99 36.68 -16.03
CA SER A 48 -28.38 35.60 -16.94
C SER A 48 -29.26 34.57 -16.23
N PRO A 49 -30.39 34.13 -16.83
CA PRO A 49 -31.22 33.09 -16.25
C PRO A 49 -30.56 31.72 -16.33
N LEU A 50 -30.53 31.01 -15.20
CA LEU A 50 -30.10 29.61 -15.10
C LEU A 50 -31.13 28.83 -14.27
N ASP A 51 -32.03 28.13 -14.96
CA ASP A 51 -33.19 27.46 -14.35
C ASP A 51 -33.99 28.49 -13.51
N LYS A 52 -34.31 28.17 -12.25
CA LYS A 52 -34.97 29.09 -11.31
C LYS A 52 -34.06 30.19 -10.75
N TYR A 53 -32.76 30.16 -11.02
CA TYR A 53 -31.79 31.13 -10.51
C TYR A 53 -31.43 32.17 -11.56
N LYS A 54 -30.89 33.29 -11.08
CA LYS A 54 -30.29 34.34 -11.90
C LYS A 54 -28.83 34.46 -11.50
N MET A 55 -27.95 34.36 -12.49
CA MET A 55 -26.50 34.43 -12.32
C MET A 55 -26.03 35.85 -12.57
N ASP A 56 -25.13 36.36 -11.75
CA ASP A 56 -24.67 37.76 -11.85
C ASP A 56 -24.00 38.02 -13.20
N VAL A 57 -23.14 37.11 -13.64
CA VAL A 57 -22.52 37.14 -14.96
C VAL A 57 -22.46 35.73 -15.55
N GLU A 58 -22.77 35.62 -16.84
CA GLU A 58 -22.45 34.47 -17.68
C GLU A 58 -21.39 34.87 -18.70
N LEU A 59 -20.31 34.10 -18.75
CA LEU A 59 -19.26 34.22 -19.75
C LEU A 59 -19.27 32.96 -20.62
N GLU A 60 -19.54 33.14 -21.91
CA GLU A 60 -19.22 32.13 -22.91
C GLU A 60 -17.74 32.26 -23.26
N THR A 61 -16.94 31.25 -22.93
CA THR A 61 -15.48 31.30 -23.08
C THR A 61 -14.97 30.24 -24.04
N SER A 62 -13.69 30.32 -24.41
CA SER A 62 -13.05 29.26 -25.19
C SER A 62 -12.95 27.89 -24.47
N LEU A 63 -13.29 27.82 -23.18
CA LEU A 63 -13.38 26.58 -22.40
C LEU A 63 -14.83 26.12 -22.15
N GLY A 64 -15.81 26.87 -22.63
CA GLY A 64 -17.22 26.67 -22.34
C GLY A 64 -17.80 27.78 -21.47
N ARG A 65 -19.03 27.57 -20.99
CA ARG A 65 -19.75 28.54 -20.16
C ARG A 65 -19.22 28.55 -18.73
N ILE A 66 -18.96 29.74 -18.22
CA ILE A 66 -18.56 29.98 -16.83
C ILE A 66 -19.49 31.05 -16.27
N PHE A 67 -20.07 30.76 -15.12
CA PHE A 67 -20.86 31.74 -14.39
C PHE A 67 -20.03 32.39 -13.29
N ILE A 68 -20.33 33.64 -12.98
CA ILE A 68 -19.72 34.37 -11.88
C ILE A 68 -20.82 34.89 -10.97
N GLU A 69 -20.63 34.73 -9.67
CA GLU A 69 -21.40 35.38 -8.60
C GLU A 69 -20.52 36.44 -7.95
N VAL A 70 -21.09 37.63 -7.71
CA VAL A 70 -20.40 38.73 -7.03
C VAL A 70 -20.96 38.84 -5.62
N LYS A 71 -20.10 38.65 -4.63
CA LYS A 71 -20.44 38.85 -3.23
C LYS A 71 -20.03 40.26 -2.82
N VAL A 72 -21.00 41.08 -2.41
CA VAL A 72 -20.73 42.39 -1.78
C VAL A 72 -21.18 42.38 -0.32
N THR A 73 -22.45 42.07 -0.07
CA THR A 73 -23.03 42.10 1.29
C THR A 73 -23.50 40.73 1.77
N ALA A 74 -23.74 39.79 0.85
CA ALA A 74 -24.24 38.47 1.16
C ALA A 74 -23.57 37.44 0.25
N GLU A 75 -23.33 36.26 0.81
CA GLU A 75 -22.81 35.09 0.09
C GLU A 75 -23.90 34.44 -0.76
N CYS A 76 -23.48 33.65 -1.76
CA CYS A 76 -24.40 32.81 -2.50
C CYS A 76 -25.08 31.81 -1.56
N SER A 77 -26.42 31.73 -1.62
CA SER A 77 -27.20 30.85 -0.73
C SER A 77 -26.81 29.38 -0.87
N ASP A 78 -26.81 28.63 0.24
CA ASP A 78 -26.49 27.20 0.26
C ASP A 78 -27.30 26.35 -0.73
N GLU A 79 -28.58 26.71 -0.94
CA GLU A 79 -29.45 26.03 -1.91
C GLU A 79 -28.92 26.20 -3.34
N LYS A 80 -28.56 27.43 -3.72
CA LYS A 80 -27.97 27.75 -5.04
C LYS A 80 -26.60 27.10 -5.20
N VAL A 81 -25.74 27.15 -4.17
CA VAL A 81 -24.44 26.47 -4.17
C VAL A 81 -24.59 24.97 -4.38
N SER A 82 -25.56 24.34 -3.71
CA SER A 82 -25.85 22.92 -3.85
C SER A 82 -26.37 22.58 -5.25
N PHE A 83 -27.26 23.40 -5.81
CA PHE A 83 -27.73 23.26 -7.18
C PHE A 83 -26.57 23.31 -8.19
N LEU A 84 -25.70 24.31 -8.09
CA LEU A 84 -24.57 24.48 -9.01
C LEU A 84 -23.60 23.29 -8.94
N LYS A 85 -23.28 22.81 -7.74
CA LYS A 85 -22.41 21.64 -7.53
C LYS A 85 -23.02 20.35 -8.07
N ASN A 86 -24.30 20.10 -7.77
CA ASN A 86 -24.98 18.87 -8.19
C ASN A 86 -25.14 18.80 -9.71
N ASN A 87 -25.38 19.94 -10.35
CA ASN A 87 -25.49 20.05 -11.80
C ASN A 87 -24.14 20.32 -12.49
N LYS A 88 -23.03 20.33 -11.75
CA LYS A 88 -21.67 20.53 -12.27
C LYS A 88 -21.52 21.79 -13.11
N VAL A 89 -22.18 22.87 -12.69
CA VAL A 89 -22.17 24.16 -13.39
C VAL A 89 -20.91 24.92 -13.00
N PRO A 90 -19.98 25.22 -13.92
CA PRO A 90 -18.79 26.00 -13.59
C PRO A 90 -19.18 27.37 -13.06
N THR A 91 -18.86 27.64 -11.80
CA THR A 91 -19.23 28.90 -11.15
C THR A 91 -18.13 29.35 -10.21
N LEU A 92 -17.72 30.59 -10.39
CA LEU A 92 -16.78 31.30 -9.54
C LEU A 92 -17.54 32.33 -8.71
N GLU A 93 -17.29 32.39 -7.41
CA GLU A 93 -17.74 33.49 -6.56
C GLU A 93 -16.57 34.46 -6.36
N ILE A 94 -16.80 35.76 -6.55
CA ILE A 94 -15.83 36.83 -6.32
C ILE A 94 -16.29 37.67 -5.13
N ASP A 95 -15.49 37.72 -4.06
CA ASP A 95 -15.74 38.47 -2.83
C ASP A 95 -15.18 39.89 -2.93
N LEU A 96 -16.09 40.84 -3.13
CA LEU A 96 -15.82 42.27 -3.13
C LEU A 96 -16.24 42.97 -1.84
N SER A 97 -16.59 42.24 -0.78
CA SER A 97 -17.12 42.82 0.47
C SER A 97 -16.16 43.83 1.13
N GLN A 98 -14.86 43.64 0.98
CA GLN A 98 -13.84 44.57 1.50
C GLN A 98 -13.67 45.86 0.68
N PHE A 99 -14.34 45.98 -0.48
CA PHE A 99 -14.18 47.12 -1.39
C PHE A 99 -15.34 48.13 -1.34
N ILE A 100 -16.30 47.98 -0.43
CA ILE A 100 -17.50 48.84 -0.35
C ILE A 100 -17.16 50.33 -0.23
N GLU A 101 -16.09 50.66 0.51
CA GLU A 101 -15.63 52.04 0.75
C GLU A 101 -14.32 52.34 0.02
N GLN A 102 -13.88 51.45 -0.88
CA GLN A 102 -12.62 51.62 -1.61
C GLN A 102 -12.85 52.40 -2.91
N PRO A 103 -11.81 53.08 -3.42
CA PRO A 103 -11.87 53.73 -4.72
C PRO A 103 -12.08 52.71 -5.85
N ILE A 104 -12.71 53.13 -6.94
CA ILE A 104 -13.09 52.25 -8.05
C ILE A 104 -11.87 51.61 -8.72
N GLU A 105 -10.73 52.29 -8.72
CA GLU A 105 -9.46 51.79 -9.23
C GLU A 105 -9.01 50.53 -8.48
N ALA A 106 -9.19 50.49 -7.15
CA ALA A 106 -8.85 49.31 -6.35
C ALA A 106 -9.78 48.12 -6.67
N VAL A 107 -11.05 48.39 -7.00
CA VAL A 107 -12.00 47.37 -7.47
C VAL A 107 -11.57 46.82 -8.83
N ILE A 108 -11.18 47.70 -9.76
CA ILE A 108 -10.71 47.29 -11.09
C ILE A 108 -9.45 46.41 -10.98
N ASP A 109 -8.49 46.80 -10.14
CA ASP A 109 -7.29 45.99 -9.88
C ASP A 109 -7.63 44.61 -9.31
N ALA A 110 -8.60 44.54 -8.40
CA ALA A 110 -9.10 43.28 -7.86
C ALA A 110 -9.82 42.42 -8.92
N LEU A 111 -10.57 43.03 -9.83
CA LEU A 111 -11.24 42.34 -10.95
C LEU A 111 -10.28 41.92 -12.08
N HIS A 112 -9.13 42.58 -12.22
CA HIS A 112 -8.05 42.09 -13.08
C HIS A 112 -7.30 40.91 -12.46
N ASN A 113 -7.10 40.92 -11.14
CA ASN A 113 -6.43 39.87 -10.39
C ASN A 113 -7.37 39.23 -9.37
N ILE A 114 -8.33 38.46 -9.87
CA ILE A 114 -9.43 37.91 -9.06
C ILE A 114 -9.00 36.78 -8.11
N GLU A 115 -7.83 36.17 -8.28
CA GLU A 115 -7.46 34.95 -7.54
C GLU A 115 -7.48 35.10 -6.00
N PRO A 116 -6.95 36.19 -5.40
CA PRO A 116 -7.02 36.38 -3.95
C PRO A 116 -8.44 36.58 -3.41
N TYR A 117 -9.38 36.92 -4.29
CA TYR A 117 -10.73 37.35 -3.95
C TYR A 117 -11.79 36.39 -4.47
N SER A 118 -11.41 35.21 -4.94
CA SER A 118 -12.35 34.32 -5.60
C SER A 118 -12.27 32.89 -5.10
N ASN A 119 -13.43 32.24 -5.14
CA ASN A 119 -13.59 30.86 -4.73
C ASN A 119 -14.45 30.11 -5.75
N TRP A 120 -14.01 28.91 -6.13
CA TRP A 120 -14.80 28.06 -7.02
C TRP A 120 -15.95 27.41 -6.24
N ILE A 121 -17.19 27.68 -6.66
CA ILE A 121 -18.35 26.89 -6.22
C ILE A 121 -18.29 25.51 -6.87
N TYR A 122 -18.08 25.48 -8.18
CA TYR A 122 -17.72 24.28 -8.93
C TYR A 122 -16.77 24.69 -10.06
N SER A 123 -15.60 24.04 -10.13
CA SER A 123 -14.54 24.49 -11.03
C SER A 123 -14.70 23.93 -12.45
N TRP A 124 -14.31 24.72 -13.45
CA TRP A 124 -14.43 24.39 -14.88
C TRP A 124 -13.68 23.09 -15.29
N CYS A 125 -12.74 22.62 -14.48
CA CYS A 125 -11.95 21.42 -14.76
C CYS A 125 -11.97 20.37 -13.65
N ASP A 126 -12.93 20.43 -12.71
CA ASP A 126 -12.98 19.49 -11.57
C ASP A 126 -13.04 18.03 -12.03
N ASP A 127 -14.00 17.71 -12.90
CA ASP A 127 -14.18 16.35 -13.44
C ASP A 127 -12.97 15.88 -14.25
N ALA A 128 -12.34 16.77 -15.04
CA ALA A 128 -11.14 16.42 -15.79
C ALA A 128 -9.97 16.09 -14.85
N LEU A 129 -9.77 16.87 -13.78
CA LEU A 129 -8.76 16.62 -12.77
C LEU A 129 -9.02 15.32 -11.99
N LYS A 130 -10.27 15.04 -11.65
CA LYS A 130 -10.68 13.77 -11.01
C LYS A 130 -10.38 12.58 -11.92
N ASN A 131 -10.76 12.63 -13.18
CA ASN A 131 -10.47 11.59 -14.16
C ASN A 131 -8.95 11.39 -14.35
N ASP A 132 -8.17 12.47 -14.36
CA ASP A 132 -6.71 12.39 -14.45
C ASP A 132 -6.08 11.75 -13.21
N ILE A 133 -6.67 11.95 -12.02
CA ILE A 133 -6.25 11.27 -10.78
C ILE A 133 -6.63 9.79 -10.83
N GLU A 134 -7.85 9.46 -11.24
CA GLU A 134 -8.34 8.08 -11.33
C GLU A 134 -7.49 7.24 -12.28
N LYS A 135 -7.16 7.78 -13.46
CA LYS A 135 -6.25 7.13 -14.42
C LYS A 135 -4.87 6.86 -13.82
N GLU A 136 -4.34 7.79 -13.05
CA GLU A 136 -3.03 7.67 -12.42
C GLU A 136 -3.03 6.60 -11.31
N VAL A 137 -4.07 6.59 -10.47
CA VAL A 137 -4.25 5.57 -9.42
C VAL A 137 -4.41 4.18 -10.05
N GLU A 138 -5.18 4.06 -11.12
CA GLU A 138 -5.36 2.79 -11.81
C GLU A 138 -4.06 2.31 -12.46
N ALA A 139 -3.28 3.20 -13.08
CA ALA A 139 -1.98 2.87 -13.63
C ALA A 139 -1.00 2.38 -12.56
N GLU A 140 -0.96 3.03 -11.39
CA GLU A 140 -0.18 2.57 -10.23
C GLU A 140 -0.62 1.20 -9.73
N ARG A 141 -1.94 0.94 -9.66
CA ARG A 141 -2.47 -0.36 -9.28
C ARG A 141 -2.04 -1.45 -10.26
N LEU A 142 -2.17 -1.22 -11.56
CA LEU A 142 -1.80 -2.17 -12.61
C LEU A 142 -0.29 -2.44 -12.62
N THR A 143 0.53 -1.40 -12.43
CA THR A 143 2.00 -1.56 -12.36
C THR A 143 2.43 -2.35 -11.12
N ALA A 144 1.84 -2.08 -9.95
CA ALA A 144 2.09 -2.84 -8.74
C ALA A 144 1.68 -4.31 -8.89
N GLN A 145 0.51 -4.58 -9.49
CA GLN A 145 0.06 -5.94 -9.74
C GLN A 145 1.01 -6.70 -10.68
N ARG A 146 1.42 -6.08 -11.79
CA ARG A 146 2.40 -6.68 -12.72
C ARG A 146 3.74 -6.95 -12.07
N ALA A 147 4.20 -6.06 -11.18
CA ALA A 147 5.44 -6.27 -10.43
C ALA A 147 5.33 -7.50 -9.50
N LEU A 148 4.20 -7.65 -8.80
CA LEU A 148 3.94 -8.80 -7.95
C LEU A 148 3.89 -10.11 -8.74
N GLU A 149 3.21 -10.12 -9.90
CA GLU A 149 3.14 -11.28 -10.80
C GLU A 149 4.52 -11.68 -11.32
N ARG A 150 5.34 -10.71 -11.75
CA ARG A 150 6.73 -10.97 -12.17
C ARG A 150 7.59 -11.54 -11.04
N GLU A 151 7.41 -11.06 -9.81
CA GLU A 151 8.14 -11.57 -8.66
C GLU A 151 7.77 -13.03 -8.37
N VAL A 152 6.48 -13.36 -8.43
CA VAL A 152 5.97 -14.73 -8.26
C VAL A 152 6.56 -15.66 -9.32
N GLU A 153 6.51 -15.26 -10.58
CA GLU A 153 7.03 -16.08 -11.68
C GLU A 153 8.54 -16.30 -11.54
N ARG A 154 9.29 -15.26 -11.17
CA ARG A 154 10.71 -15.38 -10.86
C ARG A 154 10.97 -16.38 -9.73
N LYS A 155 10.23 -16.29 -8.62
CA LYS A 155 10.36 -17.21 -7.49
C LYS A 155 10.00 -18.65 -7.90
N LYS A 156 8.95 -18.83 -8.69
CA LYS A 156 8.53 -20.14 -9.22
C LYS A 156 9.64 -20.78 -10.06
N LYS A 157 10.24 -20.02 -10.98
CA LYS A 157 11.36 -20.49 -11.81
C LYS A 157 12.57 -20.92 -10.96
N ILE A 158 12.98 -20.09 -9.99
CA ILE A 158 14.12 -20.41 -9.12
C ILE A 158 13.81 -21.64 -8.24
N THR A 159 12.60 -21.74 -7.69
CA THR A 159 12.16 -22.90 -6.90
C THR A 159 12.16 -24.19 -7.71
N LYS A 160 11.64 -24.17 -8.95
CA LYS A 160 11.67 -25.36 -9.83
C LYS A 160 13.10 -25.82 -10.10
N GLN A 161 14.04 -24.89 -10.31
CA GLN A 161 15.45 -25.22 -10.44
C GLN A 161 16.03 -25.80 -9.13
N ALA A 162 15.66 -25.26 -7.97
CA ALA A 162 16.08 -25.79 -6.68
C ALA A 162 15.56 -27.21 -6.43
N ILE A 163 14.29 -27.48 -6.77
CA ILE A 163 13.69 -28.82 -6.70
C ILE A 163 14.48 -29.79 -7.60
N LYS A 164 14.77 -29.40 -8.85
CA LYS A 164 15.57 -30.23 -9.77
C LYS A 164 16.94 -30.58 -9.18
N ASN A 165 17.63 -29.62 -8.56
CA ASN A 165 18.92 -29.85 -7.90
C ASN A 165 18.77 -30.76 -6.67
N LEU A 166 17.71 -30.58 -5.89
CA LEU A 166 17.39 -31.40 -4.72
C LEU A 166 17.18 -32.87 -5.12
N THR A 167 16.34 -33.11 -6.13
CA THR A 167 16.06 -34.46 -6.66
C THR A 167 17.29 -35.09 -7.30
N ARG A 168 18.17 -34.32 -7.94
CA ARG A 168 19.43 -34.86 -8.48
C ARG A 168 20.39 -35.33 -7.38
N ASN A 169 20.45 -34.60 -6.27
CA ASN A 169 21.41 -34.85 -5.19
C ASN A 169 20.88 -35.82 -4.12
N ASN A 170 19.57 -36.10 -4.11
CA ASN A 170 18.88 -36.96 -3.13
C ASN A 170 19.22 -36.65 -1.66
N THR A 171 19.56 -35.40 -1.38
CA THR A 171 20.01 -34.94 -0.06
C THR A 171 19.40 -33.59 0.25
N ILE A 172 19.00 -33.40 1.52
CA ILE A 172 18.38 -32.16 2.01
C ILE A 172 19.04 -31.72 3.32
N GLY A 173 19.48 -30.47 3.38
CA GLY A 173 20.03 -29.87 4.59
C GLY A 173 18.91 -29.39 5.51
N LEU A 174 18.67 -30.06 6.62
CA LEU A 174 17.61 -29.69 7.58
C LEU A 174 18.21 -28.92 8.76
N PRO A 175 17.49 -27.92 9.30
CA PRO A 175 17.98 -27.12 10.40
C PRO A 175 17.92 -27.91 11.71
N ALA A 176 18.73 -27.49 12.68
CA ALA A 176 18.64 -27.98 14.05
C ALA A 176 17.23 -27.72 14.63
N LYS A 177 16.84 -28.54 15.59
CA LYS A 177 15.62 -28.34 16.37
C LYS A 177 15.97 -28.37 17.85
N GLU A 178 15.55 -27.31 18.52
CA GLU A 178 15.68 -27.12 19.96
C GLU A 178 14.29 -26.97 20.57
N LEU A 179 14.10 -27.54 21.75
CA LEU A 179 12.87 -27.45 22.52
C LEU A 179 13.18 -26.79 23.87
N PRO A 180 12.48 -25.70 24.24
CA PRO A 180 12.69 -25.05 25.52
C PRO A 180 12.22 -25.97 26.66
N PHE A 181 12.94 -25.94 27.77
CA PHE A 181 12.53 -26.61 29.00
C PHE A 181 13.08 -25.87 30.22
N THR A 182 12.45 -26.09 31.36
CA THR A 182 12.87 -25.51 32.63
C THR A 182 13.42 -26.61 33.53
N THR A 183 14.47 -26.29 34.29
CA THR A 183 15.10 -27.23 35.22
C THR A 183 15.78 -26.51 36.38
N PHE A 184 15.93 -27.21 37.50
CA PHE A 184 16.76 -26.78 38.61
C PHE A 184 18.18 -27.34 38.46
N ILE A 185 19.18 -26.51 38.80
CA ILE A 185 20.57 -26.90 39.00
C ILE A 185 20.98 -26.30 40.36
N GLY A 186 21.21 -27.16 41.36
CA GLY A 186 21.26 -26.74 42.76
C GLY A 186 19.91 -26.16 43.19
N ALA A 187 19.93 -24.99 43.85
CA ALA A 187 18.73 -24.27 44.29
C ALA A 187 18.18 -23.26 43.26
N ARG A 188 18.80 -23.13 42.08
CA ARG A 188 18.43 -22.12 41.07
C ARG A 188 17.71 -22.75 39.88
N GLU A 189 16.67 -22.08 39.43
CA GLU A 189 15.91 -22.43 38.23
C GLU A 189 16.55 -21.84 36.97
N TYR A 190 16.60 -22.62 35.88
CA TYR A 190 17.13 -22.22 34.59
C TYR A 190 16.16 -22.60 33.46
N LYS A 191 15.99 -21.68 32.51
CA LYS A 191 15.35 -21.95 31.21
C LYS A 191 16.42 -22.32 30.20
N LEU A 192 16.40 -23.56 29.72
CA LEU A 192 17.39 -24.12 28.81
C LEU A 192 16.74 -24.59 27.50
N GLN A 193 17.58 -24.87 26.51
CA GLN A 193 17.16 -25.40 25.21
C GLN A 193 17.69 -26.82 25.03
N ALA A 194 16.79 -27.79 24.83
CA ALA A 194 17.14 -29.18 24.55
C ALA A 194 17.30 -29.38 23.04
N LYS A 195 18.53 -29.56 22.56
CA LYS A 195 18.81 -29.82 21.15
C LYS A 195 18.45 -31.26 20.77
N VAL A 196 17.27 -31.42 20.16
CA VAL A 196 16.69 -32.73 19.78
C VAL A 196 17.03 -33.14 18.36
N LEU A 197 17.51 -32.20 17.54
CA LEU A 197 18.02 -32.46 16.20
C LEU A 197 19.22 -31.57 15.89
N ASN A 198 20.26 -32.12 15.27
CA ASN A 198 21.36 -31.35 14.71
C ASN A 198 21.00 -30.84 13.31
N ALA A 199 21.61 -29.71 12.94
CA ALA A 199 21.61 -29.25 11.56
C ALA A 199 22.56 -30.15 10.75
N GLU A 200 22.02 -30.96 9.85
CA GLU A 200 22.77 -31.95 9.08
C GLU A 200 22.16 -32.11 7.68
N SER A 201 22.91 -32.71 6.75
CA SER A 201 22.39 -33.14 5.45
C SER A 201 21.84 -34.55 5.55
N TRP A 202 20.61 -34.76 5.07
CA TRP A 202 19.89 -36.02 5.19
C TRP A 202 19.59 -36.56 3.80
N SER A 203 19.84 -37.85 3.61
CA SER A 203 19.45 -38.53 2.36
C SER A 203 17.95 -38.82 2.34
N PHE A 204 17.36 -38.79 1.15
CA PHE A 204 15.96 -39.15 0.94
C PHE A 204 15.80 -39.92 -0.38
N ASN A 205 14.67 -40.61 -0.53
CA ASN A 205 14.18 -41.16 -1.80
C ASN A 205 12.73 -40.70 -2.06
N HIS A 206 12.15 -41.13 -3.18
CA HIS A 206 10.73 -40.92 -3.53
C HIS A 206 10.25 -39.45 -3.44
N PHE A 207 10.97 -38.52 -4.07
CA PHE A 207 10.56 -37.11 -4.12
C PHE A 207 9.35 -36.93 -5.04
N ASN A 208 8.25 -36.42 -4.50
CA ASN A 208 6.98 -36.25 -5.21
C ASN A 208 6.40 -34.85 -4.97
N VAL A 209 6.05 -34.13 -6.04
CA VAL A 209 5.28 -32.89 -5.95
C VAL A 209 3.81 -33.24 -5.83
N ILE A 210 3.16 -32.78 -4.75
CA ILE A 210 1.74 -33.04 -4.46
C ILE A 210 0.88 -31.88 -4.96
N ILE A 211 1.36 -30.64 -4.81
CA ILE A 211 0.63 -29.42 -5.17
C ILE A 211 1.60 -28.47 -5.89
N ASP A 212 1.21 -27.92 -7.05
CA ASP A 212 1.88 -26.81 -7.75
C ASP A 212 0.83 -25.75 -8.09
N THR A 213 0.80 -24.66 -7.33
CA THR A 213 -0.10 -23.52 -7.56
C THR A 213 0.69 -22.26 -7.93
N ASN A 214 0.00 -21.12 -8.04
CA ASN A 214 0.66 -19.81 -8.17
C ASN A 214 1.09 -19.22 -6.82
N GLU A 215 0.70 -19.83 -5.70
CA GLU A 215 1.05 -19.37 -4.35
C GLU A 215 2.22 -20.17 -3.75
N TYR A 216 2.31 -21.47 -4.04
CA TYR A 216 3.35 -22.36 -3.52
C TYR A 216 3.43 -23.69 -4.28
N ILE A 217 4.54 -24.41 -4.07
CA ILE A 217 4.66 -25.85 -4.34
C ILE A 217 4.72 -26.60 -3.01
N LEU A 218 3.96 -27.69 -2.87
CA LEU A 218 4.09 -28.65 -1.78
C LEU A 218 4.63 -29.97 -2.35
N ALA A 219 5.74 -30.43 -1.79
CA ALA A 219 6.34 -31.71 -2.15
C ALA A 219 6.49 -32.59 -0.93
N THR A 220 6.75 -33.87 -1.17
CA THR A 220 7.15 -34.83 -0.15
C THR A 220 8.34 -35.64 -0.58
N CYS A 221 9.10 -36.10 0.40
CA CYS A 221 10.11 -37.13 0.20
C CYS A 221 10.11 -38.10 1.37
N GLN A 222 10.68 -39.28 1.12
CA GLN A 222 10.80 -40.34 2.10
C GLN A 222 12.22 -40.32 2.66
N MET A 223 12.37 -39.98 3.95
CA MET A 223 13.69 -39.79 4.55
C MET A 223 14.40 -41.12 4.76
N LEU A 224 15.72 -41.14 4.57
CA LEU A 224 16.55 -42.33 4.80
C LEU A 224 17.38 -42.17 6.08
N SER A 225 17.43 -43.24 6.86
CA SER A 225 18.36 -43.34 8.00
C SER A 225 19.81 -43.49 7.52
N LYS A 226 20.79 -43.30 8.43
CA LYS A 226 22.22 -43.55 8.14
C LYS A 226 22.50 -45.00 7.67
N LYS A 227 21.62 -45.95 7.99
CA LYS A 227 21.69 -47.35 7.56
C LYS A 227 20.91 -47.63 6.26
N GLY A 228 20.43 -46.59 5.57
CA GLY A 228 19.67 -46.71 4.31
C GLY A 228 18.21 -47.17 4.47
N LYS A 229 17.72 -47.40 5.69
CA LYS A 229 16.31 -47.76 5.94
C LYS A 229 15.41 -46.53 5.80
N GLU A 230 14.24 -46.71 5.19
CA GLU A 230 13.20 -45.70 5.09
C GLU A 230 12.68 -45.32 6.47
N GLY A 231 12.56 -44.00 6.70
CA GLY A 231 12.12 -43.40 7.95
C GLY A 231 10.79 -42.69 7.81
N ASN A 232 10.70 -41.45 8.31
CA ASN A 232 9.48 -40.67 8.22
C ASN A 232 9.39 -39.92 6.89
N LYS A 233 8.16 -39.79 6.38
CA LYS A 233 7.85 -38.89 5.26
C LYS A 233 8.01 -37.44 5.70
N LEU A 234 8.69 -36.63 4.90
CA LEU A 234 8.86 -35.18 5.10
C LEU A 234 8.02 -34.42 4.07
N TYR A 235 7.27 -33.44 4.54
CA TYR A 235 6.57 -32.47 3.68
C TYR A 235 7.41 -31.20 3.56
N ILE A 236 7.58 -30.70 2.33
CA ILE A 236 8.38 -29.51 2.04
C ILE A 236 7.51 -28.50 1.30
N LEU A 237 7.30 -27.34 1.93
CA LEU A 237 6.57 -26.23 1.34
C LEU A 237 7.54 -25.20 0.74
N PHE A 238 7.30 -24.85 -0.51
CA PHE A 238 8.04 -23.84 -1.27
C PHE A 238 7.10 -22.66 -1.61
N PRO A 239 7.00 -21.64 -0.75
CA PRO A 239 6.12 -20.51 -0.97
C PRO A 239 6.66 -19.53 -2.03
N PHE A 240 5.77 -18.96 -2.84
CA PHE A 240 6.07 -17.86 -3.77
C PHE A 240 5.63 -16.51 -3.21
N ARG A 241 4.65 -16.52 -2.30
CA ARG A 241 4.14 -15.34 -1.59
C ARG A 241 4.11 -15.57 -0.08
N ASP A 242 4.22 -14.48 0.69
CA ASP A 242 4.15 -14.53 2.15
C ASP A 242 2.76 -14.93 2.66
N SER A 243 1.71 -14.62 1.89
CA SER A 243 0.33 -15.09 2.13
C SER A 243 0.23 -16.61 2.22
N ALA A 244 0.98 -17.33 1.37
CA ALA A 244 0.97 -18.79 1.35
C ALA A 244 1.44 -19.36 2.70
N LEU A 245 2.44 -18.73 3.33
CA LEU A 245 2.93 -19.15 4.65
C LEU A 245 1.90 -18.93 5.76
N ARG A 246 1.17 -17.81 5.72
CA ARG A 246 0.15 -17.50 6.74
C ARG A 246 -1.06 -18.42 6.67
N ASN A 247 -1.44 -18.83 5.47
CA ASN A 247 -2.66 -19.62 5.23
C ASN A 247 -2.41 -21.14 5.24
N PHE A 248 -1.16 -21.57 5.21
CA PHE A 248 -0.84 -23.00 5.18
C PHE A 248 -1.05 -23.65 6.55
N LYS A 249 -2.02 -24.57 6.64
CA LYS A 249 -2.20 -25.42 7.82
C LYS A 249 -1.04 -26.43 7.88
N SER A 250 -0.24 -26.35 8.93
CA SER A 250 0.93 -27.22 9.08
C SER A 250 0.50 -28.68 9.25
N VAL A 251 1.17 -29.56 8.50
CA VAL A 251 1.02 -31.02 8.59
C VAL A 251 2.15 -31.56 9.47
N PRO A 252 1.97 -32.62 10.28
CA PRO A 252 3.08 -33.26 10.98
C PRO A 252 4.25 -33.57 10.06
N ASN A 253 5.48 -33.42 10.55
CA ASN A 253 6.71 -33.58 9.76
C ASN A 253 6.77 -32.66 8.53
N SER A 254 6.50 -31.36 8.71
CA SER A 254 6.60 -30.38 7.64
C SER A 254 7.68 -29.34 7.89
N ALA A 255 8.46 -29.09 6.84
CA ALA A 255 9.43 -28.01 6.77
C ALA A 255 9.06 -27.03 5.66
N VAL A 256 9.42 -25.77 5.84
CA VAL A 256 9.37 -24.72 4.81
C VAL A 256 10.76 -24.42 4.33
N LEU A 257 10.91 -24.27 3.02
CA LEU A 257 12.07 -23.58 2.45
C LEU A 257 11.87 -22.08 2.66
N CYS A 258 12.58 -21.48 3.62
CA CYS A 258 12.46 -20.08 3.99
C CYS A 258 13.25 -19.12 3.10
N ARG A 259 14.35 -19.54 2.47
CA ARG A 259 15.12 -18.68 1.54
C ARG A 259 15.81 -19.49 0.46
N LEU A 260 15.66 -19.11 -0.80
CA LEU A 260 16.39 -19.73 -1.90
C LEU A 260 17.89 -19.42 -1.76
N PHE A 261 18.62 -20.44 -1.30
CA PHE A 261 20.06 -20.69 -1.41
C PHE A 261 20.99 -19.48 -1.56
N ARG A 262 21.43 -18.88 -0.45
CA ARG A 262 22.79 -18.31 -0.38
C ARG A 262 23.76 -19.43 0.01
N LYS A 263 24.94 -19.45 -0.60
CA LYS A 263 26.03 -20.39 -0.27
C LYS A 263 26.36 -20.21 1.23
N GLY A 264 26.22 -21.27 2.03
CA GLY A 264 26.53 -21.28 3.46
C GLY A 264 25.36 -21.03 4.43
N SER A 265 24.13 -20.81 3.96
CA SER A 265 22.94 -20.68 4.83
C SER A 265 21.99 -21.86 4.69
N TYR A 266 21.60 -22.50 5.81
CA TYR A 266 20.55 -23.53 5.81
C TYR A 266 19.22 -22.88 5.45
N PRO A 267 18.61 -23.23 4.30
CA PRO A 267 17.52 -22.43 3.75
C PRO A 267 16.14 -22.83 4.30
N TYR A 268 16.06 -23.80 5.22
CA TYR A 268 14.80 -24.38 5.69
C TYR A 268 14.51 -23.98 7.15
N LYS A 269 13.22 -23.92 7.50
CA LYS A 269 12.70 -23.80 8.86
C LYS A 269 11.64 -24.86 9.08
N TRP A 270 11.58 -25.44 10.28
CA TRP A 270 10.49 -26.33 10.67
C TRP A 270 9.16 -25.56 10.77
N LEU A 271 8.14 -26.00 10.04
CA LEU A 271 6.75 -25.56 10.23
C LEU A 271 6.07 -26.37 11.32
N SER A 272 6.25 -27.69 11.26
CA SER A 272 5.80 -28.63 12.27
C SER A 272 6.85 -29.71 12.40
N PHE A 273 7.30 -29.93 13.63
CA PHE A 273 8.29 -30.94 13.96
C PHE A 273 7.58 -32.02 14.78
N PRO A 274 7.73 -33.32 14.45
CA PRO A 274 7.17 -34.38 15.28
C PRO A 274 7.80 -34.29 16.66
N GLU A 275 7.01 -34.48 17.71
CA GLU A 275 7.61 -34.55 19.04
C GLU A 275 8.66 -35.68 19.08
N PRO A 276 9.87 -35.38 19.59
CA PRO A 276 10.89 -36.41 19.75
C PRO A 276 10.39 -37.45 20.75
N SER A 277 10.83 -38.70 20.61
CA SER A 277 10.49 -39.72 21.60
C SER A 277 10.92 -39.28 23.02
N PRO A 278 10.18 -39.66 24.08
CA PRO A 278 10.49 -39.24 25.45
C PRO A 278 11.94 -39.49 25.84
N HIS A 279 12.48 -40.64 25.45
CA HIS A 279 13.88 -41.01 25.67
C HIS A 279 14.86 -40.04 24.97
N LYS A 280 14.61 -39.68 23.69
CA LYS A 280 15.48 -38.75 22.95
C LYS A 280 15.43 -37.35 23.55
N LEU A 281 14.24 -36.91 23.99
CA LEU A 281 14.06 -35.64 24.68
C LEU A 281 14.82 -35.61 26.01
N GLN A 282 14.67 -36.66 26.83
CA GLN A 282 15.35 -36.78 28.13
C GLN A 282 16.87 -36.74 27.96
N GLN A 283 17.43 -37.46 26.99
CA GLN A 283 18.86 -37.42 26.69
C GLN A 283 19.33 -36.00 26.27
N ALA A 284 18.56 -35.29 25.46
CA ALA A 284 18.87 -33.93 25.04
C ALA A 284 18.82 -32.94 26.23
N GLN A 285 17.84 -33.09 27.12
CA GLN A 285 17.73 -32.30 28.34
C GLN A 285 18.90 -32.56 29.30
N LEU A 286 19.30 -33.83 29.49
CA LEU A 286 20.46 -34.19 30.30
C LEU A 286 21.74 -33.56 29.78
N LYS A 287 21.97 -33.59 28.47
CA LYS A 287 23.12 -32.92 27.84
C LYS A 287 23.10 -31.41 28.06
N ALA A 288 21.95 -30.76 27.88
CA ALA A 288 21.81 -29.32 28.12
C ALA A 288 22.05 -28.95 29.60
N LYS A 289 21.59 -29.78 30.54
CA LYS A 289 21.89 -29.62 31.97
C LYS A 289 23.38 -29.76 32.27
N GLN A 290 24.02 -30.77 31.69
CA GLN A 290 25.45 -31.02 31.89
C GLN A 290 26.30 -29.86 31.38
N VAL A 291 26.05 -29.39 30.16
CA VAL A 291 26.73 -28.20 29.60
C VAL A 291 26.54 -26.97 30.48
N LYS A 292 25.34 -26.80 31.07
CA LYS A 292 25.08 -25.69 31.98
C LYS A 292 25.84 -25.84 33.31
N ARG A 293 25.95 -27.05 33.87
CA ARG A 293 26.74 -27.33 35.09
C ARG A 293 28.22 -27.04 34.86
N GLU A 294 28.80 -27.57 33.80
CA GLU A 294 30.19 -27.32 33.41
C GLU A 294 30.47 -25.83 33.24
N SER A 295 29.54 -25.09 32.63
CA SER A 295 29.64 -23.63 32.53
C SER A 295 29.63 -22.95 33.89
N LEU A 296 28.79 -23.37 34.84
CA LEU A 296 28.73 -22.78 36.18
C LEU A 296 30.00 -23.09 36.99
N GLU A 297 30.46 -24.34 36.96
CA GLU A 297 31.68 -24.80 37.62
C GLU A 297 32.92 -24.05 37.08
N TYR A 298 32.99 -23.85 35.75
CA TYR A 298 34.04 -23.03 35.14
C TYR A 298 34.06 -21.62 35.73
N PHE A 299 32.91 -20.94 35.83
CA PHE A 299 32.86 -19.59 36.39
C PHE A 299 33.07 -19.52 37.91
N GLU A 300 32.78 -20.60 38.64
CA GLU A 300 33.08 -20.71 40.07
C GLU A 300 34.57 -20.93 40.33
N SER A 301 35.31 -21.56 39.40
CA SER A 301 36.77 -21.74 39.51
C SER A 301 37.62 -20.46 39.36
N TYR A 302 36.99 -19.33 38.99
CA TYR A 302 37.62 -18.00 38.91
C TYR A 302 37.24 -17.06 40.07
N LYS A 303 36.55 -17.57 41.10
CA LYS A 303 36.24 -16.85 42.35
C LYS A 303 37.08 -17.36 43.50
#